data_AF-A1WWW3-F1
#
_entry.id   AF-A1WWW3-F1
#
_cell.length_a   1.000
_cell.length_b   1.000
_cell.length_c   1.000
_cell.angle_alpha   90.00
_cell.angle_beta   90.00
_cell.angle_gamma   90.00
#
_symmetry.space_group_name_H-M   'P 1'
#
loop_
_entity.id
_entity.type
_entity.pdbx_description
1 polymer ?
#
loop_
_entity_poly.entity_id
_entity_poly.type
_entity_poly.pdbx_seq_one_letter_code
_entity_poly.pdbx_strand_id
1 'polypeptide(L)' 'MNQARIWLVVKPSVGLPLLLGVVLLIALLVHGAILTNTSWYPSYFEGNAAAEIPASEIAEGDALATRESMV' A
#
# COMPACT_ATOMS: atom_id res chain seq x y z
N MET A 1 17.94 9.87 -24.27
CA MET A 1 16.76 9.47 -25.07
C MET A 1 17.11 9.49 -26.55
N ASN A 2 17.75 8.43 -27.07
CA ASN A 2 18.18 8.32 -28.48
C ASN A 2 17.34 7.30 -29.29
N GLN A 3 16.18 6.92 -28.77
CA GLN A 3 15.35 5.82 -29.30
C GLN A 3 14.12 6.28 -30.09
N ALA A 4 14.01 7.57 -30.43
CA ALA A 4 12.86 8.09 -31.19
C ALA A 4 12.65 7.40 -32.55
N ARG A 5 13.72 6.82 -33.13
CA ARG A 5 13.67 6.05 -34.39
C ARG A 5 12.94 4.71 -34.29
N ILE A 6 12.55 4.25 -33.09
CA ILE A 6 11.81 2.98 -32.91
C ILE A 6 10.51 2.94 -33.71
N TRP A 7 9.88 4.10 -33.93
CA TRP A 7 8.61 4.19 -34.68
C TRP A 7 8.77 4.01 -36.20
N LEU A 8 10.01 3.91 -36.70
CA LEU A 8 10.28 3.51 -38.09
C LEU A 8 10.17 2.00 -38.28
N VAL A 9 10.31 1.21 -37.20
CA VAL A 9 10.25 -0.26 -37.24
C VAL A 9 9.01 -0.82 -36.53
N VAL A 10 8.40 -0.05 -35.62
CA VAL A 10 7.14 -0.41 -34.96
C VAL A 10 6.09 0.64 -35.29
N LYS A 11 4.90 0.23 -35.74
CA LYS A 11 3.80 1.17 -36.02
C LYS A 11 3.31 1.82 -34.72
N PRO A 12 3.25 3.17 -34.63
CA PRO A 12 2.87 3.86 -33.40
C PRO A 12 1.43 3.58 -32.94
N SER A 13 0.50 3.40 -33.88
CA SER A 13 -0.90 3.10 -33.56
C SER A 13 -1.12 1.76 -32.84
N VAL A 14 -0.14 0.85 -32.86
CA VAL A 14 -0.21 -0.43 -32.13
C VAL A 14 0.80 -0.46 -30.98
N GLY A 15 2.04 -0.02 -31.24
CA GLY A 15 3.09 -0.06 -30.23
C GLY A 15 2.84 0.90 -29.06
N LEU A 16 2.26 2.08 -29.30
CA LEU A 16 2.01 3.05 -28.23
C LEU A 16 0.85 2.62 -27.32
N PRO A 17 -0.31 2.17 -27.84
CA PRO A 17 -1.35 1.59 -26.98
C PRO A 17 -0.87 0.36 -26.22
N LEU A 18 -0.06 -0.51 -26.85
CA LEU A 18 0.46 -1.70 -26.19
C LEU A 18 1.43 -1.34 -25.05
N LEU A 19 2.34 -0.38 -25.29
CA LEU A 19 3.24 0.13 -24.24
C LEU A 19 2.45 0.65 -23.03
N LEU A 20 1.49 1.56 -23.27
CA LEU A 20 0.69 2.14 -22.19
C LEU A 20 -0.20 1.10 -21.50
N GLY A 21 -0.74 0.15 -22.27
CA GLY A 21 -1.56 -0.95 -21.74
C GLY A 21 -0.74 -1.89 -20.84
N VAL A 22 0.47 -2.26 -21.26
CA VAL A 22 1.35 -3.12 -20.44
C VAL A 22 1.79 -2.40 -19.17
N VAL A 23 2.13 -1.11 -19.26
CA VAL A 23 2.49 -0.32 -18.06
C VAL A 23 1.32 -0.24 -17.09
N LEU A 24 0.10 -0.04 -17.58
CA LEU A 24 -1.11 -0.08 -16.76
C LEU A 24 -1.30 -1.45 -16.08
N LEU A 25 -1.17 -2.54 -16.84
CA LEU A 25 -1.29 -3.89 -16.30
C LEU A 25 -0.25 -4.15 -15.19
N ILE A 26 1.00 -3.76 -15.42
CA ILE A 26 2.07 -3.90 -14.43
C ILE A 26 1.73 -3.08 -13.18
N ALA A 27 1.26 -1.84 -13.34
CA ALA A 27 0.89 -1.00 -12.20
C ALA A 27 -0.18 -1.67 -11.34
N LEU A 28 -1.25 -2.19 -11.94
CA LEU A 28 -2.32 -2.87 -11.22
C LEU A 28 -1.84 -4.15 -10.52
N LEU A 29 -1.02 -4.96 -11.20
CA LEU A 29 -0.48 -6.19 -10.63
C LEU A 29 0.44 -5.91 -9.44
N VAL A 30 1.32 -4.92 -9.54
CA VAL A 30 2.21 -4.54 -8.44
C VAL A 30 1.42 -4.01 -7.25
N HIS A 31 0.42 -3.15 -7.47
CA HIS A 31 -0.42 -2.67 -6.36
C HIS A 31 -1.24 -3.80 -5.73
N GLY A 32 -1.80 -4.72 -6.52
CA GLY A 32 -2.48 -5.90 -6.00
C GLY A 32 -1.56 -6.84 -5.22
N ALA A 33 -0.32 -7.00 -5.68
CA ALA A 33 0.69 -7.79 -4.96
C ALA A 33 1.04 -7.14 -3.61
N ILE A 34 1.24 -5.82 -3.58
CA ILE A 34 1.50 -5.09 -2.33
C ILE A 34 0.31 -5.20 -1.38
N LEU A 35 -0.92 -5.09 -1.90
CA LEU A 35 -2.13 -5.19 -1.09
C LEU A 35 -2.29 -6.56 -0.43
N THR A 36 -1.84 -7.63 -1.09
CA THR A 36 -2.02 -9.01 -0.61
C THR A 36 -0.82 -9.54 0.17
N ASN A 37 0.38 -8.98 0.00
CA ASN A 37 1.61 -9.48 0.61
C ASN A 37 2.20 -8.53 1.68
N THR A 38 1.55 -7.41 1.96
CA THR A 38 2.00 -6.45 2.98
C THR A 38 0.85 -6.05 3.89
N SER A 39 1.13 -5.80 5.17
CA SER A 39 0.10 -5.43 6.17
C SER A 39 -0.26 -3.95 6.15
N TRP A 40 0.69 -3.07 5.79
CA TRP A 40 0.48 -1.63 5.87
C TRP A 40 -0.52 -1.10 4.84
N TYR A 41 -0.63 -1.73 3.66
CA TYR A 41 -1.45 -1.22 2.57
C TYR A 41 -2.96 -1.48 2.77
N PRO A 42 -3.39 -2.66 3.25
CA PRO A 42 -4.75 -2.85 3.78
C PRO A 42 -5.06 -1.93 4.96
N SER A 43 -4.16 -1.85 5.96
CA SER A 43 -4.38 -0.99 7.14
C SER A 43 -4.50 0.51 6.81
N TYR A 44 -3.87 0.95 5.72
CA TYR A 44 -4.07 2.31 5.19
C TYR A 44 -5.52 2.53 4.71
N PHE A 45 -6.13 1.55 4.03
CA PHE A 45 -7.51 1.64 3.56
C PHE A 45 -8.56 1.40 4.65
N GLU A 46 -8.22 0.63 5.68
CA GLU A 46 -9.07 0.43 6.87
C GLU A 46 -9.26 1.72 7.68
N GLY A 47 -8.38 2.72 7.50
CA GLY A 47 -8.55 4.04 8.11
C GLY A 47 -8.48 3.99 9.63
N ASN A 48 -7.26 3.89 10.18
CA ASN A 48 -7.00 4.03 11.62
C ASN A 48 -7.76 3.03 12.53
N ALA A 49 -7.75 1.74 12.20
CA ALA A 49 -8.16 0.69 13.15
C ALA A 49 -7.29 0.68 14.44
N ALA A 50 -6.13 1.35 14.44
CA ALA A 50 -5.33 1.60 15.63
C ALA A 50 -5.94 2.63 16.61
N ALA A 51 -7.06 3.29 16.28
CA ALA A 51 -7.85 4.05 17.25
C ALA A 51 -8.85 3.20 18.04
N GLU A 52 -8.93 1.89 17.78
CA GLU A 52 -9.56 0.93 18.69
C GLU A 52 -8.47 0.16 19.43
N ILE A 53 -7.75 0.84 20.33
CA ILE A 53 -7.12 0.12 21.44
C ILE A 53 -8.30 -0.50 22.22
N PRO A 54 -8.37 -1.84 22.39
CA PRO A 54 -9.42 -2.42 23.20
C PRO A 54 -9.33 -1.78 24.58
N ALA A 55 -10.44 -1.20 25.04
CA ALA A 55 -10.52 -0.46 26.30
C ALA A 55 -10.00 -1.26 27.52
N SER A 56 -9.86 -2.59 27.40
CA SER A 56 -9.23 -3.45 28.41
C SER A 56 -7.74 -3.21 28.60
N GLU A 57 -6.97 -2.79 27.57
CA GLU A 57 -5.52 -2.60 27.70
C GLU A 57 -5.15 -1.24 28.31
N ILE A 58 -5.98 -0.21 28.10
CA ILE A 58 -5.87 1.08 28.80
C ILE A 58 -6.16 0.91 30.30
N ALA A 59 -7.10 0.05 30.66
CA ALA A 59 -7.50 -0.19 32.05
C ALA A 59 -6.41 -0.93 32.86
N GLU A 60 -5.67 -1.85 32.23
CA GLU A 60 -4.62 -2.60 32.94
C GLU A 60 -3.34 -1.77 33.13
N GLY A 61 -3.03 -0.89 32.17
CA GLY A 61 -1.92 0.08 32.29
C GLY A 61 -2.15 1.14 33.38
N ASP A 62 -3.37 1.67 33.49
CA ASP A 62 -3.73 2.67 34.51
C ASP A 62 -3.83 2.06 35.92
N ALA A 63 -4.30 0.81 36.01
CA ALA A 63 -4.31 0.06 37.26
C ALA A 63 -2.89 -0.31 37.74
N LEU A 64 -1.93 -0.51 36.81
CA LEU A 64 -0.51 -0.75 37.12
C LEU A 64 0.22 0.52 37.56
N ALA A 65 -0.07 1.66 36.95
CA ALA A 65 0.49 2.94 37.37
C ALA A 65 0.00 3.37 38.77
N THR A 66 -1.29 3.16 39.05
CA THR A 66 -1.89 3.51 40.35
C THR A 66 -1.30 2.66 41.50
N ARG A 67 -1.08 1.35 41.29
CA ARG A 67 -0.54 0.45 42.33
C ARG A 67 0.94 0.71 42.67
N GLU A 68 1.74 1.23 41.74
CA GLU A 68 3.13 1.63 42.02
C GLU A 68 3.24 2.97 42.76
N SER A 69 2.21 3.83 42.68
CA SER A 69 2.17 5.08 43.44
C SER A 69 1.65 4.95 44.89
N MET A 70 1.16 3.77 45.27
CA MET A 70 0.58 3.49 46.59
C MET A 70 1.51 2.64 47.50
N VAL A 71 2.70 2.26 47.01
CA VAL A 71 3.76 1.59 47.76
C VAL A 71 4.93 2.56 47.96
#